data_AF-U7KUN2-F1
#
_entry.id   AF-U7KUN2-F1
#
_cell.length_a   1.000
_cell.length_b   1.000
_cell.length_c   1.000
_cell.angle_alpha   90.00
_cell.angle_beta   90.00
_cell.angle_gamma   90.00
#
_symmetry.space_group_name_H-M   'P 1'
#
loop_
_entity.id
_entity.type
_entity.pdbx_description
1 polymer ?
#
loop_
_entity_poly.entity_id
_entity_poly.type
_entity_poly.pdbx_seq_one_letter_code
_entity_poly.pdbx_strand_id
1 'polypeptide(L)' 'MSRYSEQFKRDAVALYENNENLSLNSALAELGINRASLHSWVKKYGTGKRARIKAVHEKAQAANDSARIRQ' A
#
# COMPACT_ATOMS: atom_id res chain seq x y z
N MET A 1 -13.66 -19.96 -11.98
CA MET A 1 -14.18 -18.69 -11.44
C MET A 1 -13.09 -17.97 -10.65
N SER A 2 -12.88 -16.67 -10.88
CA SER A 2 -12.10 -15.87 -9.93
C SER A 2 -12.91 -15.81 -8.63
N ARG A 3 -12.32 -16.19 -7.50
CA ARG A 3 -13.00 -16.29 -6.19
C ARG A 3 -13.53 -14.96 -5.67
N TYR A 4 -13.13 -13.85 -6.29
CA TYR A 4 -13.54 -12.49 -5.96
C TYR A 4 -13.94 -11.74 -7.23
N SER A 5 -15.06 -11.00 -7.17
CA SER A 5 -15.52 -10.13 -8.26
C SER A 5 -14.53 -8.98 -8.49
N GLU A 6 -14.49 -8.43 -9.70
CA GLU A 6 -13.60 -7.28 -9.97
C GLU A 6 -13.96 -6.06 -9.14
N GLN A 7 -15.25 -5.85 -8.85
CA GLN A 7 -15.71 -4.78 -7.98
C GLN A 7 -15.10 -4.91 -6.57
N PHE A 8 -15.13 -6.13 -6.00
CA PHE A 8 -14.53 -6.39 -4.69
C PHE A 8 -13.01 -6.13 -4.68
N LYS A 9 -12.31 -6.51 -5.75
CA LYS A 9 -10.85 -6.27 -5.85
C LYS A 9 -10.51 -4.79 -5.87
N ARG A 10 -11.28 -3.98 -6.61
CA ARG A 10 -11.10 -2.52 -6.67
C ARG A 10 -11.43 -1.87 -5.34
N ASP A 11 -12.50 -2.31 -4.68
CA ASP A 11 -12.91 -1.80 -3.37
C ASP A 11 -11.87 -2.11 -2.29
N ALA A 12 -11.36 -3.34 -2.25
CA ALA A 12 -10.26 -3.76 -1.38
C ALA A 12 -9.00 -2.89 -1.56
N VAL A 13 -8.65 -2.56 -2.81
CA VAL A 13 -7.51 -1.69 -3.12
C VAL A 13 -7.78 -0.24 -2.69
N ALA A 14 -9.00 0.27 -2.92
CA ALA A 14 -9.39 1.60 -2.49
C ALA A 14 -9.39 1.75 -0.97
N LEU A 15 -9.89 0.74 -0.23
CA LEU A 15 -9.84 0.70 1.22
C LEU A 15 -8.38 0.76 1.72
N TYR A 16 -7.50 -0.04 1.12
CA TYR A 16 -6.08 -0.04 1.48
C TYR A 16 -5.36 1.27 1.12
N GLU A 17 -5.65 1.89 -0.03
CA GLU A 17 -4.99 3.13 -0.48
C GLU A 17 -5.53 4.41 0.18
N ASN A 18 -6.81 4.46 0.54
CA ASN A 18 -7.42 5.65 1.16
C ASN A 18 -7.17 5.72 2.67
N ASN A 19 -6.86 4.59 3.32
CA ASN A 19 -6.63 4.56 4.76
C ASN A 19 -5.13 4.40 5.06
N GLU A 20 -4.43 5.52 5.21
CA GLU A 20 -2.99 5.54 5.52
C GLU A 20 -2.67 4.90 6.87
N ASN A 21 -3.60 4.99 7.84
CA ASN A 21 -3.49 4.40 9.17
C ASN A 21 -3.82 2.90 9.19
N LEU A 22 -4.43 2.37 8.14
CA LEU A 22 -4.78 0.96 8.06
C LEU A 22 -3.52 0.17 7.69
N SER A 23 -3.08 -0.68 8.60
CA SER A 23 -1.99 -1.61 8.36
C SER A 23 -2.42 -2.65 7.34
N LEU A 24 -1.45 -3.18 6.57
CA LEU A 24 -1.70 -4.26 5.61
C LEU A 24 -2.38 -5.45 6.30
N ASN A 25 -1.94 -5.83 7.50
CA ASN A 25 -2.53 -6.96 8.23
C ASN A 25 -3.99 -6.71 8.63
N SER A 26 -4.33 -5.48 9.03
CA SER A 26 -5.70 -5.09 9.36
C SER A 26 -6.61 -5.16 8.12
N ALA A 27 -6.13 -4.67 6.98
CA ALA A 27 -6.86 -4.77 5.71
C ALA A 27 -7.15 -6.22 5.34
N LEU A 28 -6.16 -7.11 5.52
CA LEU A 28 -6.32 -8.54 5.24
C LEU A 28 -7.32 -9.21 6.18
N ALA A 29 -7.33 -8.83 7.46
CA ALA A 29 -8.27 -9.34 8.45
C ALA A 29 -9.70 -8.87 8.17
N GLU A 30 -9.92 -7.59 7.83
CA GLU A 30 -11.25 -7.08 7.47
C GLU A 30 -11.79 -7.71 6.19
N LEU A 31 -10.94 -7.84 5.16
CA LEU A 31 -11.36 -8.36 3.87
C LEU A 31 -11.41 -9.90 3.84
N GLY A 32 -10.81 -10.57 4.82
CA GLY A 32 -10.69 -12.04 4.87
C GLY A 32 -9.85 -12.62 3.73
N ILE A 33 -8.86 -11.88 3.22
CA ILE A 33 -8.05 -12.26 2.06
C ILE A 33 -6.58 -12.50 2.41
N ASN A 34 -5.87 -13.21 1.54
CA ASN A 34 -4.42 -13.39 1.67
C ASN A 34 -3.66 -12.16 1.13
N ARG A 35 -2.54 -11.84 1.78
CA ARG A 35 -1.56 -10.81 1.39
C ARG A 35 -1.19 -10.85 -0.10
N ALA A 36 -0.94 -12.04 -0.65
CA ALA A 36 -0.54 -12.20 -2.04
C ALA A 36 -1.61 -11.69 -3.03
N SER A 37 -2.89 -11.91 -2.70
CA SER A 37 -4.02 -11.45 -3.49
C SER A 37 -4.11 -9.93 -3.47
N LEU A 38 -4.08 -9.33 -2.27
CA LEU A 38 -4.13 -7.88 -2.11
C LEU A 38 -2.97 -7.20 -2.83
N HIS A 39 -1.75 -7.74 -2.69
CA HIS A 39 -0.57 -7.19 -3.37
C HIS A 39 -0.70 -7.21 -4.90
N SER A 40 -1.23 -8.31 -5.46
CA SER A 40 -1.48 -8.42 -6.89
C SER A 40 -2.56 -7.44 -7.37
N TRP A 41 -3.58 -7.19 -6.55
CA TRP A 41 -4.63 -6.22 -6.87
C TRP A 41 -4.15 -4.79 -6.74
N VAL A 42 -3.37 -4.45 -5.72
CA VAL A 42 -2.74 -3.12 -5.59
C VAL A 42 -1.81 -2.85 -6.75
N LYS A 43 -1.08 -3.85 -7.25
CA LYS A 43 -0.24 -3.70 -8.45
C LYS A 43 -1.06 -3.48 -9.73
N LYS A 44 -2.24 -4.11 -9.85
CA LYS A 44 -3.08 -4.06 -11.06
C LYS A 44 -4.07 -2.89 -11.10
N TYR A 45 -4.67 -2.56 -9.96
CA TYR A 45 -5.75 -1.59 -9.80
C TYR A 45 -5.36 -0.40 -8.93
N GLY A 46 -4.23 -0.46 -8.22
CA GLY A 46 -3.78 0.61 -7.35
C GLY A 46 -3.31 1.82 -8.14
N THR A 47 -3.48 2.99 -7.53
CA THR A 47 -3.12 4.29 -8.08
C THR A 47 -1.68 4.70 -7.74
N GLY A 48 -0.99 3.91 -6.92
CA GLY A 48 0.37 4.17 -6.48
C GLY A 48 0.45 5.30 -5.45
N LYS A 49 -0.68 5.72 -4.84
CA LYS A 49 -0.71 6.76 -3.81
C LYS A 49 0.25 6.43 -2.66
N ARG A 50 0.12 5.23 -2.08
CA ARG A 50 0.99 4.78 -0.98
C ARG A 50 2.44 4.55 -1.42
N ALA A 51 2.67 4.11 -2.66
CA ALA A 51 4.03 3.96 -3.18
C ALA A 51 4.76 5.31 -3.28
N ARG A 52 4.05 6.37 -3.69
CA ARG A 52 4.59 7.74 -3.73
C ARG A 52 4.86 8.28 -2.32
N ILE A 53 3.96 8.07 -1.37
CA ILE A 53 4.15 8.50 0.02
C ILE A 53 5.38 7.81 0.64
N LYS A 54 5.52 6.49 0.45
CA LYS A 54 6.71 5.75 0.92
C LYS A 54 8.00 6.27 0.30
N ALA A 55 8.00 6.52 -1.01
CA ALA A 55 9.17 7.06 -1.71
C ALA A 55 9.55 8.46 -1.23
N VAL A 56 8.58 9.33 -0.94
CA VAL A 56 8.82 10.66 -0.36
C VAL A 56 9.42 10.54 1.05
N HIS A 57 8.89 9.64 1.88
CA HIS A 57 9.41 9.41 3.23
C HIS A 57 10.85 8.87 3.20
N GLU A 58 11.15 7.89 2.35
CA GLU A 58 12.51 7.35 2.19
C GLU A 58 13.49 8.42 1.67
N LYS A 59 13.05 9.28 0.73
CA LYS A 59 13.88 10.37 0.21
C LYS A 59 14.15 11.43 1.28
N ALA A 60 13.16 11.75 2.12
CA ALA A 60 13.32 12.65 3.25
C ALA A 60 14.29 12.07 4.31
N GLN A 61 14.19 10.77 4.58
CA GLN A 61 15.08 10.07 5.51
C GLN A 61 16.53 10.06 4.99
N ALA A 62 16.72 9.70 3.71
CA ALA A 62 18.04 9.70 3.08
C ALA A 62 18.67 11.10 3.03
N ALA A 63 17.88 12.14 2.79
CA ALA A 63 18.35 13.53 2.83
C ALA A 63 18.82 13.95 4.23
N ASN A 64 18.14 13.49 5.29
CA ASN A 64 18.53 13.76 6.68
C ASN A 64 19.83 13.02 7.06
N ASP A 65 19.96 11.74 6.73
CA ASP A 65 21.20 10.97 6.94
C ASP A 65 22.40 11.60 6.21
N SER A 66 22.18 12.10 5.00
CA SER A 66 23.20 12.79 4.20
C SER A 66 23.71 14.09 4.82
N ALA A 67 22.90 14.76 5.63
CA ALA A 67 23.26 16.01 6.30
C ALA A 67 24.06 15.76 7.58
N ARG A 68 23.80 14.66 8.28
CA ARG A 68 24.49 14.28 9.52
C ARG A 68 25.93 13.81 9.29
N ILE A 69 26.25 13.22 8.14
CA ILE A 69 27.58 12.67 7.83
C ILE A 69 28.58 13.78 7.42
N ARG A 70 28.11 15.01 7.15
CA ARG A 70 28.94 16.12 6.66
C ARG A 70 29.33 17.16 7.72
N GLN A 71 28.95 16.96 8.98
CA GLN A 71 29.30 17.84 10.13
C GLN A 71 30.40 17.20 10.96
#